data_AF-A0A4S2TRY9-F1
#
_entry.id   AF-A0A4S2TRY9-F1
#
_cell.length_a   1.000
_cell.length_b   1.000
_cell.length_c   1.000
_cell.angle_alpha   90.00
_cell.angle_beta   90.00
_cell.angle_gamma   90.00
#
_symmetry.space_group_name_H-M   'P 1'
#
loop_
_entity.id
_entity.type
_entity.pdbx_description
1 polymer ?
#
loop_
_entity_poly.entity_id
_entity_poly.type
_entity_poly.pdbx_seq_one_letter_code
_entity_poly.pdbx_strand_id
1 'polypeptide(L)'
;MSEPYDEEPSGLPCVLSEEVTELLMDAALPGDVFVAIVAATVLINETRGEVPGATASPRWPQQRRMPLGAYGSLGIAEYVIVADADPPHIVLTRIQLY
;
A
#
# COMPACT_ATOMS: atom_id res chain seq x y z
N MET A 1 24.49 -18.87 22.80
CA MET A 1 24.41 -17.52 22.20
C MET A 1 22.99 -17.40 21.69
N SER A 2 22.16 -16.64 22.39
CA SER A 2 20.78 -16.36 21.96
C SER A 2 20.85 -15.09 21.12
N GLU A 3 20.46 -15.16 19.85
CA GLU A 3 20.36 -13.98 18.99
C GLU A 3 19.29 -13.04 19.59
N PRO A 4 19.54 -11.71 19.67
CA PRO A 4 18.52 -10.79 20.14
C PRO A 4 17.44 -10.68 19.07
N TYR A 5 16.24 -11.15 19.39
CA TYR A 5 15.01 -10.96 18.60
C TYR A 5 14.49 -9.50 18.68
N ASP A 6 15.39 -8.52 18.58
CA ASP A 6 15.07 -7.09 18.62
C ASP A 6 15.36 -6.42 17.26
N GLU A 7 15.18 -7.14 16.15
CA GLU A 7 15.00 -6.47 14.86
C GLU A 7 13.56 -5.98 14.80
N GLU A 8 13.36 -4.66 14.92
CA GLU A 8 12.09 -4.04 14.51
C GLU A 8 11.71 -4.63 13.15
N PRO A 9 10.44 -5.07 12.97
CA PRO A 9 10.03 -5.72 11.73
C PRO A 9 10.41 -4.83 10.56
N SER A 10 11.11 -5.40 9.57
CA SER A 10 11.51 -4.70 8.36
C SER A 10 10.27 -4.34 7.55
N GLY A 11 9.69 -3.16 7.81
CA GLY A 11 8.52 -2.64 7.10
C GLY A 11 7.46 -2.05 8.02
N LEU A 12 6.35 -1.58 7.44
CA LEU A 12 5.13 -1.20 8.17
C LEU A 12 3.94 -1.98 7.61
N PRO A 13 3.10 -2.64 8.43
CA PRO A 13 1.95 -3.39 7.94
C PRO A 13 1.09 -2.56 6.98
N CYS A 14 0.82 -3.10 5.79
CA CYS A 14 -0.09 -2.49 4.82
C CYS A 14 -1.46 -3.15 4.94
N VAL A 15 -2.39 -2.49 5.61
CA VAL A 15 -3.77 -2.94 5.78
C VAL A 15 -4.64 -2.40 4.66
N LEU A 16 -5.72 -3.12 4.34
CA LEU A 16 -6.65 -2.73 3.30
C LEU A 16 -7.84 -1.98 3.92
N SER A 17 -8.32 -0.95 3.24
CA SER A 17 -9.67 -0.43 3.53
C SER A 17 -10.74 -1.46 3.16
N GLU A 18 -11.95 -1.25 3.66
CA GLU A 18 -13.12 -2.06 3.29
C GLU A 18 -13.36 -2.04 1.77
N GLU A 19 -13.32 -0.85 1.15
CA GLU A 19 -13.45 -0.66 -0.30
C GLU A 19 -12.44 -1.50 -1.09
N VAL A 20 -11.17 -1.50 -0.68
CA VAL A 20 -10.11 -2.27 -1.36
C VAL A 20 -10.24 -3.77 -1.09
N THR A 21 -10.72 -4.14 0.10
CA THR A 21 -10.99 -5.54 0.45
C THR A 21 -12.11 -6.10 -0.42
N GLU A 22 -13.22 -5.37 -0.57
CA GLU A 22 -14.34 -5.74 -1.44
C GLU A 22 -13.88 -5.88 -2.90
N LEU A 23 -13.05 -4.95 -3.39
CA LEU A 23 -12.48 -5.02 -4.74
C LEU A 23 -11.68 -6.30 -4.96
N LEU A 24 -10.82 -6.71 -4.00
CA LEU A 24 -10.02 -7.93 -4.11
C LEU A 24 -10.84 -9.21 -3.96
N MET A 25 -12.05 -9.13 -3.40
CA MET A 25 -12.99 -10.24 -3.32
C MET A 25 -13.86 -10.39 -4.57
N ASP A 26 -13.86 -9.39 -5.48
CA ASP A 26 -14.60 -9.46 -6.73
C ASP A 26 -13.94 -10.43 -7.71
N ALA A 27 -14.63 -11.54 -8.01
CA ALA A 27 -14.18 -12.53 -8.98
C ALA A 27 -14.13 -12.00 -10.43
N ALA A 28 -14.79 -10.87 -10.71
CA ALA A 28 -14.71 -10.20 -12.01
C ALA A 28 -13.45 -9.33 -12.15
N LEU A 29 -12.68 -9.13 -11.06
CA LEU A 29 -11.46 -8.34 -11.11
C LEU A 29 -10.43 -8.99 -12.06
N PRO A 30 -9.90 -8.26 -13.05
CA PRO A 30 -8.84 -8.76 -13.90
C PRO A 30 -7.62 -9.22 -13.09
N GLY A 31 -7.04 -10.36 -13.46
CA GLY A 31 -5.94 -10.98 -12.70
C GLY A 31 -4.67 -10.13 -12.65
N ASP A 32 -4.40 -9.34 -13.69
CA ASP A 32 -3.30 -8.37 -13.73
C ASP A 32 -3.51 -7.22 -12.75
N VAL A 33 -4.74 -6.72 -12.62
CA VAL A 33 -5.11 -5.72 -11.61
C VAL A 33 -4.96 -6.28 -10.21
N PHE A 34 -5.46 -7.50 -9.96
CA PHE A 34 -5.29 -8.18 -8.67
C PHE A 34 -3.82 -8.29 -8.28
N VAL A 35 -2.98 -8.80 -9.19
CA VAL A 35 -1.54 -8.94 -8.96
C VAL A 35 -0.88 -7.59 -8.73
N ALA A 36 -1.27 -6.54 -9.46
CA ALA A 36 -0.72 -5.20 -9.27
C ALA A 36 -1.05 -4.62 -7.89
N ILE A 37 -2.28 -4.83 -7.39
CA ILE A 37 -2.67 -4.38 -6.05
C ILE A 37 -1.88 -5.13 -4.98
N VAL A 38 -1.75 -6.46 -5.09
CA VAL A 38 -0.95 -7.26 -4.15
C VAL A 38 0.53 -6.86 -4.19
N ALA A 39 1.10 -6.63 -5.37
CA ALA A 39 2.47 -6.15 -5.50
C ALA A 39 2.64 -4.76 -4.84
N ALA A 40 1.65 -3.89 -4.96
CA ALA A 40 1.66 -2.59 -4.30
C ALA A 40 1.65 -2.71 -2.77
N THR A 41 0.88 -3.62 -2.18
CA THR A 41 0.86 -3.79 -0.70
C THR A 41 2.20 -4.27 -0.17
N VAL A 42 2.88 -5.17 -0.89
CA VAL A 42 4.24 -5.64 -0.56
C VAL A 42 5.23 -4.48 -0.65
N LEU A 43 5.21 -3.73 -1.76
CA LEU A 43 6.13 -2.61 -1.94
C LEU A 43 5.93 -1.52 -0.88
N ILE A 44 4.68 -1.17 -0.58
CA ILE A 44 4.33 -0.22 0.48
C ILE A 44 4.86 -0.70 1.83
N ASN A 45 4.71 -1.99 2.13
CA ASN A 45 5.21 -2.57 3.37
C ASN A 45 6.74 -2.46 3.47
N GLU A 46 7.46 -2.93 2.45
CA GLU A 46 8.92 -2.94 2.39
C GLU A 46 9.52 -1.53 2.49
N THR A 47 8.90 -0.55 1.83
CA THR A 47 9.38 0.84 1.84
C THR A 47 8.81 1.66 2.98
N ARG A 48 8.05 1.06 3.90
CA ARG A 48 7.36 1.79 4.99
C ARG A 48 6.51 2.96 4.46
N GLY A 49 5.92 2.79 3.28
CA GLY A 49 5.12 3.81 2.59
C GLY A 49 5.92 4.82 1.76
N GLU A 50 7.25 4.80 1.81
CA GLU A 50 8.14 5.62 1.00
C GLU A 50 8.40 5.04 -0.40
N VAL A 51 7.33 4.69 -1.12
CA VAL A 51 7.41 4.04 -2.42
C VAL A 51 8.07 4.97 -3.46
N PRO A 52 9.13 4.54 -4.17
CA PRO A 52 9.75 5.33 -5.23
C PRO A 52 8.73 5.73 -6.32
N GLY A 53 8.67 7.02 -6.63
CA GLY A 53 7.73 7.57 -7.61
C GLY A 53 6.31 7.80 -7.10
N ALA A 54 6.02 7.48 -5.83
CA ALA A 54 4.79 7.92 -5.20
C ALA A 54 4.81 9.43 -4.96
N THR A 55 3.65 10.06 -5.08
CA THR A 55 3.46 11.49 -4.82
C THR A 55 2.72 11.67 -3.50
N ALA A 56 3.18 12.60 -2.68
CA ALA A 56 2.48 12.99 -1.45
C ALA A 56 1.48 14.12 -1.74
N SER A 57 0.35 14.10 -1.05
CA SER A 57 -0.61 15.21 -1.11
C SER A 57 -0.01 16.46 -0.44
N PRO A 58 -0.06 17.64 -1.10
CA PRO A 58 0.42 18.89 -0.49
C PRO A 58 -0.36 19.30 0.75
N ARG A 59 -1.64 18.88 0.85
CA ARG A 59 -2.53 19.19 1.97
C ARG A 59 -2.42 18.16 3.09
N TRP A 60 -2.06 16.92 2.76
CA TRP A 60 -1.97 15.82 3.70
C TRP A 60 -0.74 14.96 3.36
N PRO A 61 0.46 15.30 3.88
CA PRO A 61 1.72 14.65 3.47
C PRO A 61 1.78 13.13 3.71
N GLN A 62 0.99 12.62 4.65
CA GLN A 62 0.86 11.18 4.93
C GLN A 62 0.05 10.43 3.87
N GLN A 63 -0.80 11.14 3.12
CA GLN A 63 -1.57 10.58 2.01
C GLN A 63 -0.72 10.59 0.75
N ARG A 64 -0.61 9.43 0.12
CA ARG A 64 0.25 9.19 -1.02
C ARG A 64 -0.49 8.48 -2.14
N ARG A 65 0.01 8.67 -3.36
CA ARG A 65 -0.50 8.04 -4.56
C ARG A 65 0.64 7.42 -5.34
N MET A 66 0.45 6.18 -5.79
CA MET A 66 1.40 5.48 -6.65
C MET A 66 0.70 4.87 -7.86
N PRO A 67 1.38 4.79 -9.03
CA PRO A 67 0.84 4.12 -10.20
C PRO A 67 0.72 2.60 -9.98
N LEU A 68 -0.32 1.99 -10.54
CA LEU A 68 -0.46 0.54 -10.66
C LEU A 68 -0.14 0.07 -12.08
N GLY A 69 0.65 -1.00 -12.20
CA GLY A 69 1.17 -1.45 -13.48
C GLY A 69 2.23 -0.51 -14.06
N ALA A 70 2.69 -0.81 -15.27
CA ALA A 70 3.74 -0.03 -15.92
C ALA A 70 3.24 1.40 -16.18
N TYR A 71 3.90 2.39 -15.57
CA TYR A 71 3.55 3.81 -15.70
C TYR A 71 2.09 4.14 -15.36
N GLY A 72 1.45 3.34 -14.51
CA GLY A 72 0.06 3.54 -14.10
C GLY A 72 -0.96 2.89 -15.05
N SER A 73 -0.56 2.05 -16.00
CA SER A 73 -1.49 1.47 -17.00
C SER A 73 -2.74 0.78 -16.43
N LEU A 74 -2.73 0.38 -15.16
CA LEU A 74 -3.85 -0.30 -14.48
C LEU A 74 -4.60 0.59 -13.49
N GLY A 75 -4.11 1.80 -13.23
CA GLY A 75 -4.75 2.74 -12.30
C GLY A 75 -3.80 3.40 -11.33
N ILE A 76 -4.37 3.92 -10.24
CA ILE A 76 -3.67 4.61 -9.16
C ILE A 76 -4.09 3.98 -7.83
N ALA A 77 -3.12 3.63 -7.00
CA ALA A 77 -3.32 3.26 -5.61
C ALA A 77 -3.11 4.49 -4.71
N GLU A 78 -4.04 4.72 -3.80
CA GLU A 78 -3.94 5.73 -2.75
C GLU A 78 -3.80 5.05 -1.39
N TYR A 79 -2.88 5.55 -0.56
CA TYR A 79 -2.63 5.01 0.76
C TYR A 79 -2.23 6.11 1.75
N VAL A 80 -2.37 5.82 3.05
CA VAL A 80 -2.05 6.75 4.13
C VAL A 80 -1.11 6.09 5.13
N ILE A 81 -0.02 6.78 5.47
CA ILE A 81 0.90 6.36 6.53
C ILE A 81 0.34 6.81 7.89
N VAL A 82 -0.01 5.86 8.75
CA VAL A 82 -0.56 6.10 10.09
C VAL A 82 0.55 5.87 11.12
N ALA A 83 1.51 6.79 11.15
CA ALA A 83 2.72 6.68 11.99
C ALA A 83 2.44 6.80 13.49
N ASP A 84 1.37 7.50 13.88
CA ASP A 84 1.02 7.76 15.29
C ASP A 84 0.09 6.68 15.89
N ALA A 85 -0.24 5.63 15.14
CA ALA A 85 -1.01 4.50 15.66
C ALA A 85 -0.14 3.53 16.47
N ASP A 86 -0.77 2.75 17.35
CA ASP A 86 -0.12 1.66 18.09
C ASP A 86 -0.81 0.32 17.75
N PRO A 87 -0.21 -0.52 16.88
CA PRO A 87 1.06 -0.33 16.18
C PRO A 87 0.96 0.60 14.95
N PRO A 88 2.07 1.22 14.51
CA PRO A 88 2.10 2.04 13.30
C PRO A 88 1.85 1.16 12.08
N HIS A 89 1.05 1.67 11.14
CA HIS A 89 0.65 0.92 9.95
C HIS A 89 0.35 1.86 8.78
N ILE A 90 0.11 1.27 7.62
CA ILE A 90 -0.25 1.97 6.39
C ILE A 90 -1.59 1.42 5.93
N VAL A 91 -2.51 2.29 5.56
CA VAL A 91 -3.82 1.89 5.02
C VAL A 91 -3.81 2.13 3.52
N LEU A 92 -3.99 1.09 2.71
CA LEU A 92 -4.33 1.21 1.30
C LEU A 92 -5.79 1.62 1.21
N THR A 93 -6.03 2.92 1.01
CA THR A 93 -7.34 3.54 1.19
C THR A 93 -8.24 3.36 -0.02
N ARG A 94 -7.67 3.42 -1.24
CA ARG A 94 -8.45 3.40 -2.48
C ARG A 94 -7.64 2.91 -3.67
N ILE A 95 -8.31 2.19 -4.58
CA ILE A 95 -7.81 1.88 -5.91
C ILE A 95 -8.68 2.58 -6.96
N GLN A 96 -8.08 3.45 -7.77
CA GLN A 96 -8.74 4.07 -8.91
C GLN A 96 -8.27 3.38 -10.19
N LEU A 97 -9.07 2.46 -10.70
CA LEU A 97 -8.81 1.76 -11.97
C LEU A 97 -9.09 2.65 -13.19
N TYR A 98 -8.48 2.30 -14.32
CA TYR A 98 -8.74 2.93 -15.63
C TYR A 98 -9.78 2.19 -16.45
#